data_AF-A0A7V1AFG9-F1
#
_entry.id   AF-A0A7V1AFG9-F1
#
_cell.length_a   1.000
_cell.length_b   1.000
_cell.length_c   1.000
_cell.angle_alpha   90.00
_cell.angle_beta   90.00
_cell.angle_gamma   90.00
#
_symmetry.space_group_name_H-M   'P 1'
#
loop_
_entity.id
_entity.type
_entity.pdbx_description
1 polymer ?
#
loop_
_entity_poly.entity_id
_entity_poly.type
_entity_poly.pdbx_seq_one_letter_code
_entity_poly.pdbx_strand_id
1 'polypeptide(L)'
;MKKTILLICVCIGFILAGCATSVERVDTEKVIDLSGRWNDTDSRLVSEEMIKDALSRPWLRRFIREHNGNLPVVIVGTVRNRSFEHINVQTFVKDLERALINSGDVEFVASSEERGEIRGERKDQATHSSRETAKADRREIGADFMLQGTINSIVDKVEGKAVIFYQVNLELIDIETHRKAWIGEKKIKKYVKRPRMKL
;
A
#
# COMPACT_ATOMS: atom_id res chain seq x y z
N MET A 1 -54.94 18.94 31.19
CA MET A 1 -54.25 19.93 30.33
C MET A 1 -52.79 20.16 30.77
N LYS A 2 -52.50 20.59 32.02
CA LYS A 2 -51.10 20.78 32.49
C LYS A 2 -50.24 19.50 32.46
N LYS A 3 -50.80 18.34 32.82
CA LYS A 3 -50.10 17.04 32.76
C LYS A 3 -49.82 16.56 31.33
N THR A 4 -50.70 16.89 30.39
CA THR A 4 -50.56 16.54 28.97
C THR A 4 -49.49 17.38 28.27
N ILE A 5 -49.38 18.66 28.62
CA ILE A 5 -48.30 19.55 28.15
C ILE A 5 -46.94 19.10 28.69
N LEU A 6 -46.87 18.69 29.97
CA LEU A 6 -45.65 18.17 30.57
C LEU A 6 -45.16 16.88 29.89
N LEU A 7 -46.09 15.98 29.52
CA LEU A 7 -45.75 14.72 28.84
C LEU A 7 -45.21 14.96 27.41
N ILE A 8 -45.75 15.96 26.71
CA ILE A 8 -45.30 16.35 25.36
C ILE A 8 -43.92 17.01 25.42
N CYS A 9 -43.64 17.88 26.40
CA CYS A 9 -42.32 18.48 26.59
C CYS A 9 -41.23 17.45 26.93
N VAL A 10 -41.56 16.42 27.73
CA VAL A 10 -40.62 15.31 28.02
C VAL A 10 -40.36 14.46 26.77
N CYS A 11 -41.37 14.18 25.94
CA CYS A 11 -41.18 13.44 24.69
C CYS A 11 -40.37 14.22 23.65
N ILE A 12 -40.50 15.55 23.58
CA ILE A 12 -39.70 16.41 22.68
C ILE A 12 -38.23 16.47 23.15
N GLY A 13 -37.97 16.42 24.46
CA GLY A 13 -36.61 16.37 25.02
C GLY A 13 -35.80 15.12 24.60
N PHE A 14 -36.47 13.99 24.37
CA PHE A 14 -35.81 12.75 23.91
C PHE A 14 -35.49 12.74 22.40
N ILE A 15 -36.13 13.60 21.61
CA ILE A 15 -35.92 13.66 20.15
C ILE A 15 -34.65 14.45 19.78
N LEU A 16 -34.10 15.23 20.73
CA LEU A 16 -32.88 16.03 20.52
C LEU A 16 -31.57 15.33 20.92
N ALA A 17 -31.61 14.05 21.28
CA ALA A 17 -30.41 13.24 21.42
C ALA A 17 -29.84 12.86 20.04
N GLY A 18 -29.36 13.86 19.30
CA GLY A 18 -28.61 13.65 18.07
C GLY A 18 -27.35 12.84 18.37
N CYS A 19 -27.12 11.77 17.61
CA CYS A 19 -25.87 11.01 17.67
C CYS A 19 -24.72 11.94 17.30
N ALA A 20 -23.97 12.39 18.30
CA ALA A 20 -22.70 13.07 18.08
C ALA A 20 -21.71 12.04 17.52
N THR A 21 -21.18 12.29 16.33
CA THR A 21 -20.08 11.50 15.78
C THR A 21 -18.86 11.70 16.67
N SER A 22 -18.44 10.65 17.39
CA SER A 22 -17.19 10.69 18.14
C SER A 22 -16.03 10.36 17.20
N VAL A 23 -15.05 11.27 17.13
CA VAL A 23 -13.80 11.08 16.37
C VAL A 23 -12.67 11.01 17.38
N GLU A 24 -12.12 9.82 17.56
CA GLU A 24 -10.94 9.61 18.39
C GLU A 24 -9.74 9.33 17.49
N ARG A 25 -8.61 9.99 17.78
CA ARG A 25 -7.34 9.66 17.12
C ARG A 25 -6.77 8.43 17.79
N VAL A 26 -6.58 7.39 17.01
CA VAL A 26 -5.99 6.13 17.44
C VAL A 26 -4.60 5.96 16.85
N ASP A 27 -3.76 5.20 17.52
CA ASP A 27 -2.44 4.82 17.03
C ASP A 27 -2.56 4.07 15.68
N THR A 28 -1.69 4.41 14.74
CA THR A 28 -1.60 3.78 13.41
C THR A 28 -1.15 2.32 13.46
N GLU A 29 -0.51 1.88 14.54
CA GLU A 29 -0.12 0.47 14.71
C GLU A 29 -1.26 -0.40 15.26
N LYS A 30 -2.31 0.23 15.80
CA LYS A 30 -3.44 -0.49 16.38
C LYS A 30 -4.29 -1.12 15.27
N VAL A 31 -4.35 -2.45 15.26
CA VAL A 31 -5.18 -3.20 14.32
C VAL A 31 -6.66 -2.97 14.63
N ILE A 32 -7.36 -2.28 13.72
CA ILE A 32 -8.80 -2.07 13.80
C ILE A 32 -9.42 -2.55 12.49
N ASP A 33 -10.21 -3.63 12.57
CA ASP A 33 -10.95 -4.14 11.41
C ASP A 33 -12.46 -3.92 11.60
N LEU A 34 -12.99 -2.92 10.88
CA LEU A 34 -14.40 -2.55 10.94
C LEU A 34 -15.26 -3.34 9.95
N SER A 35 -14.72 -3.63 8.76
CA SER A 35 -15.52 -4.11 7.62
C SER A 35 -15.08 -5.46 7.06
N GLY A 36 -13.91 -5.94 7.47
CA GLY A 36 -13.21 -7.10 6.91
C GLY A 36 -12.57 -6.85 5.55
N ARG A 37 -12.60 -5.60 5.06
CA ARG A 37 -11.99 -5.20 3.77
C ARG A 37 -10.48 -5.03 3.93
N TRP A 38 -9.79 -4.85 2.81
CA TRP A 38 -8.37 -4.48 2.83
C TRP A 38 -8.17 -3.16 3.56
N ASN A 39 -7.22 -3.11 4.48
CA ASN A 39 -6.89 -1.92 5.25
C ASN A 39 -5.37 -1.63 5.27
N ASP A 40 -4.99 -0.57 5.97
CA ASP A 40 -3.61 -0.13 6.20
C ASP A 40 -2.75 -1.22 6.84
N THR A 41 -3.32 -1.97 7.80
CA THR A 41 -2.60 -3.05 8.49
C THR A 41 -2.28 -4.19 7.52
N ASP A 42 -3.23 -4.62 6.69
CA ASP A 42 -2.98 -5.64 5.66
C ASP A 42 -1.89 -5.18 4.69
N SER A 43 -1.98 -3.93 4.23
CA SER A 43 -1.02 -3.30 3.32
C SER A 43 0.40 -3.35 3.85
N ARG A 44 0.58 -2.90 5.09
CA ARG A 44 1.87 -2.85 5.77
C ARG A 44 2.43 -4.26 5.99
N LEU A 45 1.64 -5.16 6.57
CA LEU A 45 2.09 -6.53 6.90
C LEU A 45 2.46 -7.33 5.65
N VAL A 46 1.66 -7.23 4.58
CA VAL A 46 1.97 -7.90 3.31
C VAL A 46 3.26 -7.33 2.72
N SER A 47 3.43 -6.01 2.73
CA SER A 47 4.62 -5.36 2.17
C SER A 47 5.88 -5.78 2.91
N GLU A 48 5.90 -5.67 4.24
CA GLU A 48 7.03 -6.04 5.09
C GLU A 48 7.44 -7.50 4.88
N GLU A 49 6.47 -8.42 4.89
CA GLU A 49 6.74 -9.85 4.74
C GLU A 49 7.23 -10.20 3.32
N MET A 50 6.62 -9.61 2.29
CA MET A 50 7.00 -9.89 0.90
C MET A 50 8.37 -9.34 0.56
N ILE A 51 8.71 -8.13 1.02
CA ILE A 51 10.05 -7.56 0.82
C ILE A 51 11.09 -8.35 1.61
N LYS A 52 10.81 -8.68 2.87
CA LYS A 52 11.69 -9.54 3.67
C LYS A 52 11.92 -10.89 3.00
N ASP A 53 10.88 -11.51 2.47
CA ASP A 53 11.00 -12.75 1.70
C ASP A 53 11.91 -12.52 0.50
N ALA A 54 11.60 -11.55 -0.37
CA ALA A 54 12.37 -11.26 -1.57
C ALA A 54 13.87 -11.08 -1.29
N LEU A 55 14.22 -10.26 -0.31
CA LEU A 55 15.61 -9.94 0.02
C LEU A 55 16.37 -11.11 0.66
N SER A 56 15.67 -12.03 1.33
CA SER A 56 16.31 -13.23 1.92
C SER A 56 16.80 -14.24 0.89
N ARG A 57 16.36 -14.11 -0.37
CA ARG A 57 16.50 -15.14 -1.41
C ARG A 57 17.86 -15.06 -2.10
N PRO A 58 18.32 -16.14 -2.76
CA PRO A 58 19.66 -16.21 -3.32
C PRO A 58 20.00 -15.20 -4.42
N TRP A 59 19.00 -14.60 -5.09
CA TRP A 59 19.23 -13.66 -6.19
C TRP A 59 20.01 -12.43 -5.71
N LEU A 60 19.72 -11.91 -4.51
CA LEU A 60 20.38 -10.72 -3.96
C LEU A 60 21.87 -10.98 -3.72
N ARG A 61 22.18 -12.06 -2.98
CA ARG A 61 23.58 -12.48 -2.73
C ARG A 61 24.33 -12.80 -4.02
N ARG A 62 23.64 -13.30 -5.04
CA ARG A 62 24.22 -13.56 -6.37
C ARG A 62 24.56 -12.25 -7.06
N PHE A 63 23.62 -11.32 -7.12
CA PHE A 63 23.81 -10.01 -7.72
C PHE A 63 24.99 -9.27 -7.09
N ILE A 64 25.01 -9.15 -5.76
CA ILE A 64 26.07 -8.44 -5.02
C ILE A 64 27.44 -9.03 -5.35
N ARG A 65 27.57 -10.37 -5.38
CA ARG A 65 28.83 -11.03 -5.71
C ARG A 65 29.26 -10.77 -7.16
N GLU A 66 28.32 -10.77 -8.09
CA GLU A 66 28.59 -10.56 -9.52
C GLU A 66 28.90 -9.09 -9.84
N HIS A 67 28.45 -8.15 -9.00
CA HIS A 67 28.62 -6.71 -9.19
C HIS A 67 29.58 -6.08 -8.16
N ASN A 68 30.60 -6.82 -7.72
CA ASN A 68 31.68 -6.33 -6.85
C ASN A 68 31.21 -5.66 -5.55
N GLY A 69 30.12 -6.15 -4.96
CA GLY A 69 29.58 -5.62 -3.71
C GLY A 69 28.53 -4.52 -3.89
N ASN A 70 28.27 -4.06 -5.12
CA ASN A 70 27.25 -3.03 -5.37
C ASN A 70 25.84 -3.58 -5.08
N LEU A 71 25.01 -2.74 -4.48
CA LEU A 71 23.61 -3.05 -4.23
C LEU A 71 22.82 -3.00 -5.55
N PRO A 72 21.81 -3.88 -5.74
CA PRO A 72 20.95 -3.78 -6.90
C PRO A 72 20.07 -2.55 -6.81
N VAL A 73 19.85 -1.90 -7.95
CA VAL A 73 18.93 -0.79 -8.09
C VAL A 73 17.54 -1.33 -8.47
N VAL A 74 16.55 -1.07 -7.63
CA VAL A 74 15.18 -1.57 -7.80
C VAL A 74 14.22 -0.39 -8.07
N ILE A 75 13.25 -0.62 -8.97
CA ILE A 75 12.10 0.26 -9.16
C ILE A 75 10.80 -0.49 -8.85
N VAL A 76 9.86 0.15 -8.16
CA VAL A 76 8.50 -0.39 -8.01
C VAL A 76 7.69 0.03 -9.24
N GLY A 77 7.31 -0.97 -10.02
CA GLY A 77 6.42 -0.84 -11.16
C GLY A 77 4.96 -0.93 -10.75
N THR A 78 4.10 -1.21 -11.73
CA THR A 78 2.66 -1.26 -11.51
C THR A 78 2.24 -2.46 -10.68
N VAL A 79 1.51 -2.19 -9.60
CA VAL A 79 0.68 -3.20 -8.93
C VAL A 79 -0.74 -3.08 -9.47
N ARG A 80 -1.33 -4.17 -9.97
CA ARG A 80 -2.69 -4.15 -10.54
C ARG A 80 -3.70 -4.65 -9.51
N ASN A 81 -4.75 -3.87 -9.27
CA ASN A 81 -5.90 -4.33 -8.50
C ASN A 81 -6.83 -5.16 -9.41
N ARG A 82 -6.98 -6.44 -9.09
CA ARG A 82 -7.90 -7.42 -9.69
C ARG A 82 -8.89 -7.97 -8.66
N SER A 83 -9.04 -7.28 -7.53
CA SER A 83 -9.99 -7.63 -6.49
C SER A 83 -11.39 -7.12 -6.82
N PHE A 84 -12.39 -7.64 -6.12
CA PHE A 84 -13.79 -7.15 -6.20
C PHE A 84 -14.00 -5.79 -5.52
N GLU A 85 -12.96 -5.17 -4.99
CA GLU A 85 -13.06 -3.89 -4.29
C GLU A 85 -12.07 -2.84 -4.79
N HIS A 86 -12.40 -1.57 -4.55
CA HIS A 86 -11.47 -0.48 -4.80
C HIS A 86 -10.43 -0.40 -3.68
N ILE A 87 -9.27 -1.05 -3.90
CA ILE A 87 -8.10 -0.96 -3.02
C ILE A 87 -7.29 0.27 -3.42
N ASN A 88 -6.86 1.06 -2.44
CA ASN A 88 -5.87 2.11 -2.69
C ASN A 88 -4.49 1.47 -2.92
N VAL A 89 -4.19 1.17 -4.18
CA VAL A 89 -2.92 0.54 -4.57
C VAL A 89 -1.74 1.47 -4.33
N GLN A 90 -1.93 2.79 -4.38
CA GLN A 90 -0.84 3.73 -4.12
C GLN A 90 -0.31 3.60 -2.68
N THR A 91 -1.20 3.41 -1.70
CA THR A 91 -0.79 3.14 -0.31
C THR A 91 0.06 1.87 -0.23
N PHE A 92 -0.37 0.81 -0.90
CA PHE A 92 0.38 -0.45 -0.93
C PHE A 92 1.73 -0.33 -1.63
N VAL A 93 1.80 0.39 -2.75
CA VAL A 93 3.07 0.69 -3.44
C VAL A 93 4.02 1.46 -2.49
N LYS A 94 3.53 2.49 -1.80
CA LYS A 94 4.33 3.27 -0.85
C LYS A 94 4.82 2.43 0.34
N ASP A 95 4.04 1.44 0.78
CA ASP A 95 4.47 0.51 1.81
C ASP A 95 5.58 -0.45 1.33
N LEU A 96 5.51 -0.93 0.08
CA LEU A 96 6.60 -1.69 -0.54
C LEU A 96 7.87 -0.86 -0.66
N GLU A 97 7.76 0.38 -1.14
CA GLU A 97 8.88 1.31 -1.26
C GLU A 97 9.54 1.56 0.10
N ARG A 98 8.73 1.83 1.14
CA ARG A 98 9.24 2.03 2.50
C ARG A 98 9.94 0.78 3.04
N ALA A 99 9.37 -0.41 2.81
CA ALA A 99 9.98 -1.66 3.25
C ALA A 99 11.33 -1.93 2.53
N LEU A 100 11.43 -1.61 1.24
CA LEU A 100 12.69 -1.69 0.48
C LEU A 100 13.74 -0.71 1.02
N ILE A 101 13.37 0.56 1.20
CA ILE A 101 14.29 1.59 1.73
C ILE A 101 14.78 1.24 3.13
N ASN A 102 13.88 0.79 4.01
CA ASN A 102 14.22 0.43 5.39
C ASN A 102 15.10 -0.82 5.49
N SER A 103 15.12 -1.68 4.46
CA SER A 103 15.99 -2.86 4.45
C SER A 103 17.47 -2.50 4.37
N GLY A 104 17.82 -1.41 3.67
CA GLY A 104 19.21 -1.04 3.38
C GLY A 104 19.94 -1.99 2.43
N ASP A 105 19.28 -3.03 1.91
CA ASP A 105 19.87 -4.08 1.09
C ASP A 105 19.83 -3.78 -0.42
N VAL A 106 19.11 -2.73 -0.83
CA VAL A 106 18.93 -2.33 -2.22
C VAL A 106 18.95 -0.81 -2.35
N GLU A 107 19.35 -0.31 -3.51
CA GLU A 107 19.10 1.07 -3.90
C GLU A 107 17.73 1.19 -4.55
N PHE A 108 16.99 2.23 -4.22
CA PHE A 108 15.64 2.43 -4.75
C PHE A 108 15.56 3.72 -5.56
N VAL A 109 15.00 3.63 -6.77
CA VAL A 109 14.80 4.79 -7.65
C VAL A 109 13.35 5.19 -7.76
N ALA A 110 13.13 6.47 -8.03
CA ALA A 110 11.82 7.05 -8.26
C ALA A 110 11.02 6.28 -9.33
N SER A 111 9.73 6.14 -9.08
CA SER A 111 8.77 5.55 -10.00
C SER A 111 8.72 6.30 -11.34
N SER A 112 8.05 5.72 -12.34
CA SER A 112 7.92 6.38 -13.64
C SER A 112 7.18 7.73 -13.56
N GLU A 113 6.26 7.87 -12.62
CA GLU A 113 5.47 9.09 -12.42
C GLU A 113 6.33 10.18 -11.77
N GLU A 114 6.97 9.86 -10.64
CA GLU A 114 7.86 10.78 -9.92
C GLU A 114 9.04 11.25 -10.79
N ARG A 115 9.60 10.37 -11.63
CA ARG A 115 10.64 10.78 -12.59
C ARG A 115 10.13 11.81 -13.60
N GLY A 116 8.85 11.78 -13.96
CA GLY A 116 8.24 12.79 -14.82
C GLY A 116 8.30 14.17 -14.17
N GLU A 117 7.89 14.26 -12.91
CA GLU A 117 7.92 15.49 -12.11
C GLU A 117 9.35 15.99 -11.90
N ILE A 118 10.27 15.12 -11.47
CA ILE A 118 11.69 15.46 -11.24
C ILE A 118 12.36 15.95 -12.52
N ARG A 119 12.07 15.34 -13.68
CA ARG A 119 12.60 15.81 -14.96
C ARG A 119 12.03 17.18 -15.35
N GLY A 120 10.78 17.48 -14.99
CA GLY A 120 10.18 18.80 -15.13
C GLY A 120 10.93 19.85 -14.30
N GLU A 121 11.11 19.56 -13.01
CA GLU A 121 11.86 20.42 -12.08
C GLU A 121 13.31 20.63 -12.54
N ARG A 122 14.00 19.58 -13.02
CA ARG A 122 15.38 19.70 -13.52
C ARG A 122 15.48 20.62 -14.74
N LYS A 123 14.49 20.61 -15.63
CA LYS A 123 14.42 21.53 -16.78
C LYS A 123 14.24 22.97 -16.34
N ASP A 124 13.39 23.19 -15.33
CA ASP A 124 13.20 24.52 -14.76
C ASP A 124 14.50 25.02 -14.12
N GLN A 125 15.15 24.18 -13.30
CA GLN A 125 16.45 24.49 -12.70
C GLN A 125 17.54 24.74 -13.74
N ALA A 126 17.56 24.01 -14.85
CA ALA A 126 18.53 24.26 -15.93
C ALA A 126 18.37 25.67 -16.54
N THR A 127 17.18 26.27 -16.44
CA THR A 127 16.89 27.61 -16.93
C THR A 127 17.15 28.68 -15.87
N HIS A 128 16.84 28.40 -14.59
CA HIS A 128 16.80 29.40 -13.53
C HIS A 128 17.90 29.28 -12.45
N SER A 129 18.53 28.11 -12.28
CA SER A 129 19.57 27.90 -11.26
C SER A 129 20.96 28.35 -11.73
N SER A 130 21.87 28.60 -10.79
CA SER A 130 23.26 28.89 -11.13
C SER A 130 23.94 27.67 -11.78
N ARG A 131 24.95 27.94 -12.63
CA ARG A 131 25.68 26.87 -13.32
C ARG A 131 26.39 25.90 -12.37
N GLU A 132 26.77 26.36 -11.18
CA GLU A 132 27.48 25.56 -10.18
C GLU A 132 26.58 24.55 -9.48
N THR A 133 25.28 24.84 -9.34
CA THR A 133 24.33 23.98 -8.60
C THR A 133 23.44 23.15 -9.52
N ALA A 134 23.25 23.59 -10.77
CA ALA A 134 22.44 22.90 -11.77
C ALA A 134 22.88 21.44 -11.97
N LYS A 135 21.91 20.52 -12.05
CA LYS A 135 22.17 19.09 -12.25
C LYS A 135 22.20 18.75 -13.73
N ALA A 136 23.19 17.96 -14.14
CA ALA A 136 23.34 17.52 -15.52
C ALA A 136 22.21 16.56 -15.95
N ASP A 137 21.81 16.68 -17.21
CA ASP A 137 20.87 15.76 -17.84
C ASP A 137 21.48 14.37 -18.08
N ARG A 138 20.62 13.36 -18.26
CA ARG A 138 20.98 11.96 -18.57
C ARG A 138 21.92 11.30 -17.53
N ARG A 139 21.85 11.75 -16.28
CA ARG A 139 22.57 11.20 -15.12
C ARG A 139 21.65 10.41 -14.17
N GLU A 140 20.47 10.01 -14.63
CA GLU A 140 19.55 9.19 -13.85
C GLU A 140 20.13 7.78 -13.67
N ILE A 141 20.04 7.25 -12.46
CA ILE A 141 20.44 5.86 -12.18
C ILE A 141 19.42 4.93 -12.86
N GLY A 142 19.93 3.97 -13.64
CA GLY A 142 19.11 2.91 -14.23
C GLY A 142 18.79 1.85 -13.20
N ALA A 143 17.54 1.38 -13.17
CA ALA A 143 17.18 0.23 -12.35
C ALA A 143 17.67 -1.07 -13.00
N ASP A 144 18.16 -1.99 -12.19
CA ASP A 144 18.51 -3.36 -12.58
C ASP A 144 17.28 -4.27 -12.55
N PHE A 145 16.40 -4.06 -11.57
CA PHE A 145 15.19 -4.85 -11.39
C PHE A 145 13.94 -4.00 -11.26
N MET A 146 12.82 -4.55 -11.74
CA MET A 146 11.48 -4.00 -11.54
C MET A 146 10.66 -4.96 -10.66
N LEU A 147 10.16 -4.45 -9.55
CA LEU A 147 9.17 -5.13 -8.71
C LEU A 147 7.77 -4.77 -9.22
N GLN A 148 6.97 -5.74 -9.61
CA GLN A 148 5.58 -5.52 -10.04
C GLN A 148 4.66 -6.59 -9.47
N GLY A 149 3.34 -6.41 -9.57
CA GLY A 149 2.45 -7.42 -9.00
C GLY A 149 0.96 -7.21 -9.21
N THR A 150 0.19 -8.02 -8.50
CA THR A 150 -1.27 -8.03 -8.55
C THR A 150 -1.87 -8.31 -7.19
N ILE A 151 -3.02 -7.69 -6.91
CA ILE A 151 -3.87 -7.99 -5.75
C ILE A 151 -5.16 -8.58 -6.27
N ASN A 152 -5.51 -9.78 -5.83
CA ASN A 152 -6.72 -10.49 -6.22
C ASN A 152 -7.59 -10.74 -4.97
N SER A 153 -8.90 -10.87 -5.15
CA SER A 153 -9.76 -11.31 -4.05
C SER A 153 -10.83 -12.29 -4.50
N ILE A 154 -11.29 -13.11 -3.55
CA ILE A 154 -12.43 -14.01 -3.70
C ILE A 154 -13.33 -13.75 -2.50
N VAL A 155 -14.62 -13.55 -2.77
CA VAL A 155 -15.62 -13.23 -1.74
C VAL A 155 -16.68 -14.31 -1.73
N ASP A 156 -16.87 -14.94 -0.59
CA ASP A 156 -17.95 -15.90 -0.33
C ASP A 156 -18.85 -15.35 0.79
N LYS A 157 -20.16 -15.34 0.58
CA LYS A 157 -21.15 -14.69 1.46
C LYS A 157 -22.41 -15.52 1.57
N VAL A 158 -22.81 -15.82 2.81
CA VAL A 158 -24.07 -16.51 3.12
C VAL A 158 -24.62 -16.02 4.47
N GLU A 159 -25.90 -15.65 4.52
CA GLU A 159 -26.65 -15.37 5.75
C GLU A 159 -25.94 -14.47 6.80
N GLY A 160 -25.41 -13.33 6.36
CA GLY A 160 -24.73 -12.37 7.26
C GLY A 160 -23.31 -12.77 7.68
N LYS A 161 -22.79 -13.88 7.14
CA LYS A 161 -21.39 -14.29 7.21
C LYS A 161 -20.72 -14.03 5.87
N ALA A 162 -19.46 -13.65 5.91
CA ALA A 162 -18.63 -13.53 4.73
C ALA A 162 -17.24 -14.11 5.00
N VAL A 163 -16.65 -14.72 3.99
CA VAL A 163 -15.23 -15.03 3.92
C VAL A 163 -14.66 -14.20 2.76
N ILE A 164 -13.67 -13.38 3.07
CA ILE A 164 -12.95 -12.59 2.08
C ILE A 164 -11.53 -13.11 2.04
N PHE A 165 -11.12 -13.61 0.88
CA PHE A 165 -9.78 -14.08 0.62
C PHE A 165 -9.07 -13.06 -0.27
N TYR A 166 -7.87 -12.66 0.12
CA TYR A 166 -6.96 -11.83 -0.65
C TYR A 166 -5.72 -12.61 -1.01
N GLN A 167 -5.24 -12.40 -2.22
CA GLN A 167 -4.00 -12.98 -2.73
C GLN A 167 -3.19 -11.90 -3.43
N VAL A 168 -2.02 -11.61 -2.87
CA VAL A 168 -1.06 -10.67 -3.42
C VAL A 168 0.08 -11.47 -4.03
N ASN A 169 0.34 -11.24 -5.32
CA ASN A 169 1.47 -11.84 -6.03
C ASN A 169 2.41 -10.71 -6.45
N LEU A 170 3.68 -10.81 -6.08
CA LEU A 170 4.73 -9.90 -6.50
C LEU A 170 5.83 -10.66 -7.25
N GLU A 171 6.44 -9.98 -8.21
CA GLU A 171 7.48 -10.52 -9.07
C GLU A 171 8.59 -9.49 -9.20
N LEU A 172 9.83 -9.93 -9.01
CA LEU A 172 11.02 -9.14 -9.25
C LEU A 172 11.63 -9.59 -10.59
N ILE A 173 11.68 -8.68 -11.55
CA ILE A 173 12.09 -8.98 -12.92
C ILE A 173 13.33 -8.16 -13.27
N ASP A 174 14.34 -8.85 -13.77
CA ASP A 174 15.57 -8.27 -14.32
C ASP A 174 15.20 -7.47 -15.59
N ILE A 175 15.54 -6.18 -15.61
CA ILE A 175 15.12 -5.26 -16.67
C ILE A 175 15.82 -5.57 -18.00
N GLU A 176 17.08 -6.00 -17.97
CA GLU A 176 17.85 -6.30 -19.17
C GLU A 176 17.43 -7.63 -19.80
N THR A 177 17.29 -8.67 -18.98
CA THR A 177 17.09 -10.05 -19.45
C THR A 177 15.64 -10.51 -19.38
N HIS A 178 14.74 -9.73 -18.75
CA HIS A 178 13.34 -10.07 -18.47
C HIS A 178 13.14 -11.36 -17.65
N ARG A 179 14.19 -11.87 -17.00
CA ARG A 179 14.08 -13.05 -16.15
C ARG A 179 13.47 -12.67 -14.80
N LYS A 180 12.60 -13.53 -14.28
CA LYS A 180 12.11 -13.42 -12.90
C LYS A 180 13.23 -13.83 -11.95
N ALA A 181 13.78 -12.87 -11.21
CA ALA A 181 14.74 -13.10 -10.14
C ALA A 181 14.06 -13.63 -8.87
N TRP A 182 12.81 -13.24 -8.66
CA TRP A 182 11.98 -13.69 -7.55
C TRP A 182 10.49 -13.64 -7.89
N ILE A 183 9.72 -14.54 -7.28
CA ILE A 183 8.27 -14.52 -7.26
C ILE A 183 7.82 -14.87 -5.84
N GLY A 184 6.91 -14.09 -5.30
CA GLY A 184 6.33 -14.31 -3.99
C GLY A 184 4.83 -14.17 -4.01
N GLU A 185 4.21 -14.83 -3.04
CA GLU A 185 2.78 -14.81 -2.84
C GLU A 185 2.47 -14.65 -1.35
N LYS A 186 1.52 -13.78 -1.05
CA LYS A 186 0.93 -13.67 0.29
C LYS A 186 -0.59 -13.79 0.22
N LYS A 187 -1.14 -14.57 1.15
CA LYS A 187 -2.57 -14.83 1.28
C LYS A 187 -3.09 -14.29 2.60
N ILE A 188 -4.24 -13.64 2.55
CA ILE A 188 -4.99 -13.20 3.73
C ILE A 188 -6.40 -13.76 3.61
N LYS A 189 -6.94 -14.32 4.70
CA LYS A 189 -8.32 -14.82 4.74
C LYS A 189 -9.02 -14.23 5.96
N LYS A 190 -10.05 -13.42 5.71
CA LYS A 190 -10.82 -12.72 6.74
C LYS A 190 -12.22 -13.31 6.82
N TYR A 191 -12.66 -13.63 8.04
CA TYR A 191 -14.03 -14.04 8.32
C TYR A 191 -14.78 -12.87 8.94
N VAL A 192 -15.89 -12.49 8.33
CA VAL A 192 -16.73 -11.36 8.74
C VAL A 192 -18.08 -11.88 9.18
N LYS A 193 -18.50 -11.52 10.39
CA LYS A 193 -19.85 -11.80 10.88
C LYS A 193 -20.55 -10.46 11.14
N ARG A 194 -21.62 -10.18 10.41
CA ARG A 194 -22.47 -9.02 10.66
C ARG A 194 -23.61 -9.41 11.58
N PRO A 195 -23.82 -8.73 12.73
CA PRO A 195 -25.02 -8.92 13.51
C PRO A 195 -26.24 -8.53 12.65
N ARG A 196 -27.28 -9.37 12.63
CA ARG A 196 -28.57 -9.03 12.04
C ARG A 196 -29.14 -7.88 12.88
N MET A 197 -29.21 -6.67 12.34
CA MET A 197 -30.05 -5.64 12.95
C MET A 197 -31.49 -6.17 12.89
N LYS A 198 -32.07 -6.47 14.06
CA LYS A 198 -33.52 -6.56 14.19
C LYS A 198 -34.03 -5.12 14.15
N LEU A 199 -34.57 -4.71 13.00
CA LEU A 199 -35.45 -3.55 12.90
C LEU A 199 -36.78 -3.87 13.57
#